data_AF-A0A2D6SKS6-F1
#
_entry.id   AF-A0A2D6SKS6-F1
#
_cell.length_a   1.000
_cell.length_b   1.000
_cell.length_c   1.000
_cell.angle_alpha   90.00
_cell.angle_beta   90.00
_cell.angle_gamma   90.00
#
_symmetry.space_group_name_H-M   'P 1'
#
loop_
_entity.id
_entity.type
_entity.pdbx_description
1 polymer ?
#
loop_
_entity_poly.entity_id
_entity_poly.type
_entity_poly.pdbx_seq_one_letter_code
_entity_poly.pdbx_strand_id
1 'polypeptide(L)'
;MSTEGTVHSGNVAGGNLLSQGAANTLIALVLKIRALVDWCGRWASLLFVPMIVITVYDVCLRKTGKLQIDLKYAAENIGLGPVFESTLLQETEWHLHTALFALVLGFGVVWNTQVRVDVIREHLRFRRKAWLELLGSTFFMIPFTICVFFFAAQFAYESWAIMEISASQVGLPYRYIIKTIFTLGLLVAILAGISVWLQSFLALFAPEGTRFELMTLEWPEDEGSTIEGKERMDV
;
A
#
# COMPACT_ATOMS: atom_id res chain seq x y z
N MET A 1 45.26 32.02 7.36
CA MET A 1 45.68 30.66 6.98
C MET A 1 45.30 29.80 8.18
N SER A 2 44.14 29.17 8.28
CA SER A 2 43.37 28.40 7.30
C SER A 2 41.86 28.68 7.40
N THR A 3 41.24 28.82 6.24
CA THR A 3 39.80 28.77 6.00
C THR A 3 39.41 27.32 5.75
N GLU A 4 38.64 26.69 6.64
CA GLU A 4 37.91 25.44 6.39
C GLU A 4 36.59 25.60 7.16
N GLY A 5 35.46 25.89 6.52
CA GLY A 5 34.84 25.06 5.51
C GLY A 5 33.52 24.55 6.08
N THR A 6 32.70 25.46 6.63
CA THR A 6 31.31 25.15 7.01
C THR A 6 30.57 24.84 5.72
N VAL A 7 30.47 23.55 5.40
CA VAL A 7 29.66 23.03 4.30
C VAL A 7 28.22 23.46 4.58
N HIS A 8 27.77 24.52 3.91
CA HIS A 8 26.36 24.87 3.83
C HIS A 8 25.64 23.71 3.11
N SER A 9 25.13 22.75 3.89
CA SER A 9 24.35 21.59 3.45
C SER A 9 23.03 21.96 2.72
N GLY A 10 22.70 23.25 2.64
CA GLY A 10 21.60 23.77 1.80
C GLY A 10 21.86 23.69 0.29
N ASN A 11 23.13 23.62 -0.15
CA ASN A 11 23.49 23.71 -1.57
C ASN A 11 23.27 22.39 -2.35
N VAL A 12 23.00 21.27 -1.65
CA VAL A 12 22.88 19.96 -2.32
C VAL A 12 21.46 19.69 -2.82
N ALA A 13 20.43 20.32 -2.25
CA ALA A 13 19.02 20.13 -2.65
C ALA A 13 18.52 21.18 -3.67
N GLY A 14 19.34 22.17 -4.02
CA GLY A 14 18.90 23.40 -4.69
C GLY A 14 18.18 23.23 -6.03
N GLY A 15 16.89 23.54 -6.04
CA GLY A 15 16.22 24.16 -7.17
C GLY A 15 15.36 25.30 -6.64
N ASN A 16 15.65 26.55 -7.01
CA ASN A 16 14.82 27.71 -6.64
C ASN A 16 13.64 27.90 -7.62
N LEU A 17 13.02 26.80 -8.05
CA LEU A 17 11.94 26.81 -9.03
C LEU A 17 10.58 27.14 -8.40
N LEU A 18 10.40 26.84 -7.11
CA LEU A 18 9.17 27.09 -6.37
C LEU A 18 9.30 28.29 -5.44
N SER A 19 8.20 28.98 -5.16
CA SER A 19 8.13 29.91 -4.03
C SER A 19 7.97 29.15 -2.72
N GLN A 20 8.39 29.75 -1.60
CA GLN A 20 8.25 29.13 -0.27
C GLN A 20 6.80 28.73 0.04
N GLY A 21 5.83 29.58 -0.34
CA GLY A 21 4.41 29.31 -0.15
C GLY A 21 3.91 28.14 -0.99
N ALA A 22 4.36 28.02 -2.24
CA ALA A 22 4.00 26.89 -3.10
C ALA A 22 4.59 25.58 -2.57
N ALA A 23 5.87 25.59 -2.15
CA ALA A 23 6.52 24.43 -1.56
C ALA A 23 5.79 23.93 -0.31
N ASN A 24 5.43 24.83 0.63
CA ASN A 24 4.68 24.47 1.83
C ASN A 24 3.30 23.88 1.52
N THR A 25 2.61 24.40 0.50
CA THR A 25 1.30 23.89 0.07
C THR A 25 1.41 22.48 -0.48
N LEU A 26 2.43 22.22 -1.30
CA LEU A 26 2.70 20.89 -1.87
C LEU A 26 3.11 19.90 -0.77
N ILE A 27 3.92 20.31 0.20
CA ILE A 27 4.27 19.47 1.36
C ILE A 27 3.02 19.10 2.15
N ALA A 28 2.14 20.07 2.43
CA ALA A 28 0.88 19.78 3.12
C ALA A 28 -0.01 18.81 2.33
N LEU A 29 -0.02 18.90 0.99
CA LEU A 29 -0.72 17.95 0.13
C LEU A 29 -0.12 16.54 0.23
N VAL A 30 1.20 16.42 0.13
CA VAL A 30 1.93 15.15 0.25
C VAL A 30 1.63 14.47 1.58
N LEU A 31 1.70 15.20 2.69
CA LEU A 31 1.42 14.67 4.03
C LEU A 31 -0.04 14.25 4.19
N LYS A 32 -0.99 14.97 3.59
CA LYS A 32 -2.41 14.57 3.58
C LYS A 32 -2.64 13.29 2.79
N ILE A 33 -2.04 13.16 1.60
CA ILE A 33 -2.14 11.94 0.80
C ILE A 33 -1.51 10.76 1.55
N ARG A 34 -0.32 10.96 2.14
CA ARG A 34 0.34 9.98 3.00
C ARG A 34 -0.56 9.54 4.15
N ALA A 35 -1.14 10.47 4.90
CA ALA A 35 -2.02 10.16 6.02
C ALA A 35 -3.27 9.35 5.61
N LEU A 36 -3.84 9.65 4.43
CA LEU A 36 -4.95 8.87 3.87
C LEU A 36 -4.54 7.43 3.56
N VAL A 37 -3.39 7.25 2.90
CA VAL A 37 -2.84 5.92 2.59
C VAL A 37 -2.51 5.15 3.87
N ASP A 38 -1.91 5.81 4.86
CA ASP A 38 -1.61 5.24 6.18
C ASP A 38 -2.87 4.79 6.91
N TRP A 39 -3.91 5.62 6.89
CA TRP A 39 -5.20 5.28 7.47
C TRP A 39 -5.79 4.04 6.80
N CYS A 40 -5.86 4.01 5.46
CA CYS A 40 -6.35 2.85 4.72
C CYS A 40 -5.56 1.57 5.05
N GLY A 41 -4.22 1.65 5.04
CA GLY A 41 -3.35 0.50 5.30
C GLY A 41 -3.46 -0.04 6.72
N ARG A 42 -3.56 0.84 7.73
CA ARG A 42 -3.71 0.44 9.14
C ARG A 42 -5.03 -0.27 9.41
N TRP A 43 -6.13 0.20 8.82
CA TRP A 43 -7.42 -0.48 8.97
C TRP A 43 -7.47 -1.77 8.16
N ALA A 44 -6.86 -1.80 6.97
CA ALA A 44 -6.77 -2.99 6.15
C ALA A 44 -5.94 -4.09 6.80
N SER A 45 -4.84 -3.77 7.48
CA SER A 45 -3.98 -4.77 8.13
C SER A 45 -4.72 -5.56 9.23
N LEU A 46 -5.74 -4.96 9.85
CA LEU A 46 -6.59 -5.65 10.82
C LEU A 46 -7.38 -6.81 10.19
N LEU A 47 -7.61 -6.83 8.87
CA LEU A 47 -8.28 -7.94 8.16
C LEU A 47 -7.51 -9.25 8.23
N PHE A 48 -6.21 -9.20 8.53
CA PHE A 48 -5.40 -10.40 8.74
C PHE A 48 -5.88 -11.23 9.94
N VAL A 49 -6.40 -10.59 10.99
CA VAL A 49 -6.90 -11.27 12.19
C VAL A 49 -8.14 -12.13 11.90
N PRO A 50 -9.27 -11.60 11.37
CA PRO A 50 -10.42 -12.41 11.03
C PRO A 50 -10.09 -13.44 9.94
N MET A 51 -9.19 -13.12 9.00
CA MET A 51 -8.74 -14.08 7.99
C MET A 51 -8.09 -15.31 8.65
N ILE A 52 -7.15 -15.13 9.59
CA ILE A 52 -6.54 -16.26 10.32
C ILE A 52 -7.59 -17.06 11.08
N VAL A 53 -8.51 -16.38 11.79
CA VAL A 53 -9.54 -17.06 12.58
C VAL A 53 -10.40 -17.95 11.68
N ILE A 54 -10.82 -17.44 10.52
CA ILE A 54 -11.60 -18.21 9.54
C ILE A 54 -10.78 -19.36 8.97
N THR A 55 -9.53 -19.14 8.58
CA THR A 55 -8.67 -20.21 8.05
C THR A 55 -8.43 -21.32 9.06
N VAL A 56 -8.12 -20.99 10.32
CA VAL A 56 -7.93 -21.98 11.38
C VAL A 56 -9.23 -22.76 11.59
N TYR A 57 -10.36 -22.05 11.66
CA TYR A 57 -11.66 -22.66 11.83
C TYR A 57 -12.03 -23.59 10.67
N ASP A 58 -11.84 -23.19 9.42
CA ASP A 58 -12.11 -24.00 8.22
C ASP A 58 -11.21 -25.23 8.14
N VAL A 59 -9.92 -25.11 8.50
CA VAL A 59 -9.00 -26.25 8.58
C VAL A 59 -9.42 -27.25 9.66
N CYS A 60 -9.78 -26.77 10.86
CA CYS A 60 -10.29 -27.61 11.94
C CYS A 60 -11.59 -28.33 11.55
N LEU A 61 -12.51 -27.60 10.92
CA LEU A 61 -13.80 -28.13 10.52
C LEU A 61 -13.65 -29.28 9.51
N ARG A 62 -12.83 -29.09 8.47
CA ARG A 62 -12.53 -30.12 7.46
C ARG A 62 -11.91 -31.39 8.05
N LYS A 63 -11.10 -31.25 9.09
CA LYS A 63 -10.46 -32.41 9.73
C LYS A 63 -11.45 -33.27 10.53
N THR A 64 -12.63 -32.73 10.85
CA THR A 64 -13.60 -33.41 11.72
C THR A 64 -14.73 -34.11 10.94
N GLY A 65 -14.76 -33.96 9.61
CA GLY A 65 -15.55 -34.80 8.68
C GLY A 65 -17.03 -34.91 9.04
N LYS A 66 -17.43 -36.06 9.63
CA LYS A 66 -18.83 -36.31 10.03
C LYS A 66 -19.35 -35.27 11.03
N LEU A 67 -18.50 -34.81 11.96
CA LEU A 67 -18.92 -33.84 12.96
C LEU A 67 -19.31 -32.49 12.32
N GLN A 68 -18.63 -32.08 11.24
CA GLN A 68 -18.99 -30.87 10.49
C GLN A 68 -20.41 -30.98 9.92
N ILE A 69 -20.74 -32.13 9.35
CA ILE A 69 -22.05 -32.38 8.73
C ILE A 69 -23.15 -32.35 9.80
N ASP A 70 -22.91 -33.00 10.94
CA ASP A 70 -23.86 -33.03 12.06
C ASP A 70 -24.06 -31.63 12.67
N LEU A 71 -22.99 -30.85 12.86
CA LEU A 71 -23.09 -29.46 13.33
C LEU A 71 -23.83 -28.57 12.34
N LYS A 72 -23.57 -28.72 11.03
CA LYS A 72 -24.30 -27.96 9.99
C LYS A 72 -25.80 -28.20 10.13
N TYR A 73 -26.25 -29.46 10.12
CA TYR A 73 -27.67 -29.79 10.17
C TYR A 73 -28.31 -29.37 11.50
N ALA A 74 -27.58 -29.47 12.62
CA ALA A 74 -28.06 -28.99 13.91
C ALA A 74 -28.24 -27.45 13.93
N ALA A 75 -27.32 -26.73 13.29
CA ALA A 75 -27.31 -25.27 13.23
C ALA A 75 -28.23 -24.68 12.14
N GLU A 76 -28.67 -25.49 11.18
CA GLU A 76 -29.50 -25.08 10.05
C GLU A 76 -30.86 -24.54 10.51
N ASN A 77 -31.45 -25.16 11.54
CA ASN A 77 -32.72 -24.73 12.14
C ASN A 77 -32.65 -23.33 12.79
N ILE A 78 -31.45 -22.83 13.08
CA ILE A 78 -31.18 -21.53 13.70
C ILE A 78 -30.60 -20.54 12.67
N GLY A 79 -30.49 -20.95 11.39
CA GLY A 79 -29.94 -20.12 10.31
C GLY A 79 -28.41 -20.00 10.31
N LEU A 80 -27.71 -20.79 11.13
CA LEU A 80 -26.24 -20.80 11.24
C LEU A 80 -25.60 -21.93 10.42
N GLY A 81 -26.35 -22.60 9.54
CA GLY A 81 -25.80 -23.58 8.59
C GLY A 81 -24.59 -23.08 7.77
N PRO A 82 -24.61 -21.85 7.22
CA PRO A 82 -23.52 -21.31 6.39
C PRO A 82 -22.16 -21.22 7.08
N VAL A 83 -22.12 -21.04 8.42
CA VAL A 83 -20.85 -21.01 9.17
C VAL A 83 -20.18 -22.38 9.28
N PHE A 84 -20.83 -23.46 8.83
CA PHE A 84 -20.22 -24.80 8.75
C PHE A 84 -19.95 -25.22 7.29
N GLU A 85 -20.14 -24.32 6.32
CA GLU A 85 -19.89 -24.59 4.91
C GLU A 85 -18.46 -24.21 4.53
N SER A 86 -17.61 -25.22 4.35
CA SER A 86 -16.19 -25.00 4.03
C SER A 86 -15.98 -24.20 2.75
N THR A 87 -16.82 -24.37 1.72
CA THR A 87 -16.70 -23.57 0.49
C THR A 87 -16.95 -22.09 0.74
N LEU A 88 -17.94 -21.74 1.56
CA LEU A 88 -18.23 -20.35 1.92
C LEU A 88 -17.12 -19.75 2.78
N LEU A 89 -16.57 -20.53 3.72
CA LEU A 89 -15.44 -20.11 4.55
C LEU A 89 -14.18 -19.86 3.72
N GLN A 90 -13.78 -20.84 2.89
CA GLN A 90 -12.69 -20.68 1.93
C GLN A 90 -12.94 -19.47 1.04
N GLU A 91 -14.19 -19.27 0.61
CA GLU A 91 -14.51 -18.15 -0.23
C GLU A 91 -14.33 -16.79 0.49
N THR A 92 -14.69 -16.75 1.76
CA THR A 92 -14.48 -15.59 2.62
C THR A 92 -12.99 -15.34 2.87
N GLU A 93 -12.18 -16.40 2.99
CA GLU A 93 -10.73 -16.28 3.17
C GLU A 93 -10.06 -15.57 1.98
N TRP A 94 -10.33 -15.97 0.73
CA TRP A 94 -9.72 -15.27 -0.41
C TRP A 94 -10.26 -13.85 -0.60
N HIS A 95 -11.49 -13.56 -0.16
CA HIS A 95 -12.01 -12.19 -0.14
C HIS A 95 -11.26 -11.32 0.87
N LEU A 96 -11.11 -11.80 2.12
CA LEU A 96 -10.36 -11.08 3.14
C LEU A 96 -8.90 -10.90 2.77
N HIS A 97 -8.28 -11.94 2.20
CA HIS A 97 -6.93 -11.89 1.68
C HIS A 97 -6.79 -10.84 0.56
N THR A 98 -7.67 -10.86 -0.43
CA THR A 98 -7.64 -9.89 -1.53
C THR A 98 -7.84 -8.47 -1.01
N ALA A 99 -8.76 -8.25 -0.06
CA ALA A 99 -8.99 -6.95 0.55
C ALA A 99 -7.77 -6.46 1.33
N LEU A 100 -7.15 -7.32 2.14
CA LEU A 100 -5.93 -7.04 2.88
C LEU A 100 -4.81 -6.62 1.94
N PHE A 101 -4.47 -7.45 0.96
CA PHE A 101 -3.35 -7.18 0.06
C PHE A 101 -3.59 -5.94 -0.77
N ALA A 102 -4.76 -5.80 -1.40
CA ALA A 102 -5.05 -4.67 -2.29
C ALA A 102 -4.95 -3.32 -1.56
N LEU A 103 -5.47 -3.21 -0.34
CA LEU A 103 -5.49 -1.97 0.42
C LEU A 103 -4.14 -1.64 1.08
N VAL A 104 -3.29 -2.64 1.36
CA VAL A 104 -1.95 -2.45 1.93
C VAL A 104 -0.88 -2.14 0.86
N LEU A 105 -1.15 -2.37 -0.44
CA LEU A 105 -0.18 -2.05 -1.51
C LEU A 105 0.35 -0.62 -1.44
N GLY A 106 -0.55 0.38 -1.31
CA GLY A 106 -0.15 1.77 -1.18
C GLY A 106 0.61 2.07 0.11
N PHE A 107 0.26 1.40 1.21
CA PHE A 107 0.96 1.51 2.49
C PHE A 107 2.43 1.09 2.35
N GLY A 108 2.70 -0.05 1.69
CA GLY A 108 4.07 -0.50 1.46
C GLY A 108 4.91 0.45 0.60
N VAL A 109 4.29 1.21 -0.30
CA VAL A 109 4.98 2.24 -1.11
C VAL A 109 5.45 3.40 -0.24
N VAL A 110 4.55 3.93 0.61
CA VAL A 110 4.82 5.08 1.49
C VAL A 110 5.84 4.73 2.58
N TRP A 111 5.82 3.49 3.07
CA TRP A 111 6.75 3.00 4.09
C TRP A 111 8.03 2.42 3.51
N ASN A 112 8.24 2.57 2.20
CA ASN A 112 9.46 2.10 1.54
C ASN A 112 9.76 0.60 1.74
N THR A 113 8.74 -0.23 1.93
CA THR A 113 8.89 -1.68 2.19
C THR A 113 8.88 -2.51 0.92
N GLN A 114 8.63 -1.88 -0.23
CA GLN A 114 8.70 -2.54 -1.53
C GLN A 114 10.16 -2.83 -1.87
N VAL A 115 10.41 -4.01 -2.44
CA VAL A 115 11.76 -4.40 -2.88
C VAL A 115 12.22 -3.40 -3.94
N ARG A 116 13.28 -2.65 -3.61
CA ARG A 116 13.97 -1.76 -4.54
C ARG A 116 15.30 -2.39 -4.91
N VAL A 117 15.86 -1.94 -6.02
CA VAL A 117 17.20 -2.37 -6.43
C VAL A 117 18.23 -1.58 -5.62
N ASP A 118 18.38 -1.93 -4.35
CA ASP A 118 19.18 -1.17 -3.38
C ASP A 118 20.68 -1.21 -3.69
N VAL A 119 21.16 -2.27 -4.34
CA VAL A 119 22.55 -2.39 -4.84
C VAL A 119 22.96 -1.22 -5.74
N ILE A 120 22.03 -0.72 -6.56
CA ILE A 120 22.29 0.43 -7.44
C ILE A 120 22.25 1.73 -6.62
N ARG A 121 21.41 1.81 -5.58
CA ARG A 121 21.18 3.03 -4.80
C ARG A 121 22.31 3.37 -3.84
N GLU A 122 22.96 2.38 -3.25
CA GLU A 122 24.06 2.57 -2.28
C GLU A 122 25.19 3.44 -2.84
N HIS A 123 25.44 3.37 -4.14
CA HIS A 123 26.52 4.09 -4.81
C HIS A 123 26.10 5.45 -5.38
N LEU A 124 24.83 5.84 -5.25
CA LEU A 124 24.29 7.05 -5.84
C LEU A 124 24.23 8.21 -4.82
N ARG A 125 24.57 9.41 -5.27
CA ARG A 125 24.33 10.65 -4.51
C ARG A 125 22.82 10.89 -4.35
N PHE A 126 22.41 11.54 -3.26
CA PHE A 126 21.01 11.90 -2.96
C PHE A 126 20.23 12.43 -4.18
N ARG A 127 20.77 13.41 -4.91
CA ARG A 127 20.07 13.96 -6.10
C ARG A 127 19.82 12.92 -7.19
N ARG A 128 20.76 11.97 -7.40
CA ARG A 128 20.58 10.89 -8.38
C ARG A 128 19.55 9.87 -7.90
N LYS A 129 19.51 9.57 -6.59
CA LYS A 129 18.45 8.76 -5.97
C LYS A 129 17.08 9.42 -6.20
N ALA A 130 16.95 10.72 -5.94
CA ALA A 130 15.70 11.46 -6.14
C ALA A 130 15.25 11.51 -7.62
N TRP A 131 16.18 11.67 -8.57
CA TRP A 131 15.86 11.56 -10.00
C TRP A 131 15.40 10.15 -10.39
N LEU A 132 16.04 9.11 -9.85
CA LEU A 132 15.65 7.73 -10.10
C LEU A 132 14.23 7.45 -9.59
N GLU A 133 13.87 7.96 -8.40
CA GLU A 133 12.49 7.89 -7.89
C GLU A 133 11.49 8.62 -8.77
N LEU A 134 11.83 9.84 -9.18
CA LEU A 134 10.93 10.68 -9.99
C LEU A 134 10.67 10.03 -11.35
N LEU A 135 11.72 9.57 -12.05
CA LEU A 135 11.62 8.90 -13.34
C LEU A 135 10.96 7.52 -13.20
N GLY A 136 11.33 6.76 -12.17
CA GLY A 136 10.72 5.46 -11.85
C GLY A 136 9.21 5.58 -11.65
N SER A 137 8.80 6.57 -10.87
CA SER A 137 7.38 6.83 -10.60
C SER A 137 6.64 7.32 -11.85
N THR A 138 7.27 8.21 -12.64
CA THR A 138 6.66 8.82 -13.84
C THR A 138 6.43 7.82 -14.97
N PHE A 139 7.43 6.99 -15.26
CA PHE A 139 7.40 6.13 -16.46
C PHE A 139 6.98 4.69 -16.17
N PHE A 140 7.16 4.20 -14.94
CA PHE A 140 6.90 2.81 -14.60
C PHE A 140 5.75 2.69 -13.61
N MET A 141 5.93 3.16 -12.38
CA MET A 141 4.97 2.87 -11.30
C MET A 141 3.57 3.43 -11.58
N ILE A 142 3.45 4.74 -11.83
CA ILE A 142 2.14 5.39 -12.01
C ILE A 142 1.45 4.91 -13.29
N PRO A 143 2.09 4.89 -14.48
CA PRO A 143 1.43 4.43 -15.70
C PRO A 143 0.99 2.97 -15.61
N PHE A 144 1.85 2.08 -15.10
CA PHE A 144 1.50 0.67 -14.93
C PHE A 144 0.29 0.50 -14.00
N THR A 145 0.31 1.16 -12.85
CA THR A 145 -0.80 1.04 -11.87
C THR A 145 -2.10 1.63 -12.42
N ILE A 146 -2.04 2.72 -13.19
CA ILE A 146 -3.21 3.28 -13.90
C ILE A 146 -3.76 2.29 -14.93
N CYS A 147 -2.90 1.64 -15.71
CA CYS A 147 -3.33 0.62 -16.67
C CYS A 147 -4.05 -0.54 -15.96
N VAL A 148 -3.48 -1.06 -14.87
CA VAL A 148 -4.10 -2.12 -14.07
C VAL A 148 -5.42 -1.65 -13.46
N PHE A 149 -5.47 -0.43 -12.93
CA PHE A 149 -6.70 0.18 -12.40
C PHE A 149 -7.80 0.27 -13.46
N PHE A 150 -7.49 0.67 -14.69
CA PHE A 150 -8.47 0.75 -15.78
C PHE A 150 -9.14 -0.61 -16.05
N PHE A 151 -8.34 -1.66 -16.20
CA PHE A 151 -8.89 -3.01 -16.42
C PHE A 151 -9.61 -3.55 -15.18
N ALA A 152 -9.11 -3.27 -13.97
CA ALA A 152 -9.77 -3.67 -12.73
C ALA A 152 -11.11 -2.96 -12.54
N ALA A 153 -11.21 -1.68 -12.90
CA ALA A 153 -12.45 -0.91 -12.84
C ALA A 153 -13.49 -1.46 -13.82
N GLN A 154 -13.07 -1.78 -15.06
CA GLN A 154 -13.94 -2.44 -16.04
C GLN A 154 -14.42 -3.81 -15.53
N PHE A 155 -13.50 -4.61 -14.98
CA PHE A 155 -13.80 -5.92 -14.41
C PHE A 155 -14.78 -5.85 -13.24
N ALA A 156 -14.66 -4.83 -12.37
CA ALA A 156 -15.61 -4.59 -11.29
C ALA A 156 -16.98 -4.14 -11.84
N TYR A 157 -16.99 -3.23 -12.80
CA TYR A 157 -18.23 -2.73 -13.43
C TYR A 157 -19.05 -3.86 -14.07
N GLU A 158 -18.41 -4.72 -14.87
CA GLU A 158 -19.07 -5.86 -15.49
C GLU A 158 -19.67 -6.82 -14.45
N SER A 159 -18.95 -7.04 -13.35
CA SER A 159 -19.42 -7.87 -12.24
C SER A 159 -20.65 -7.31 -11.53
N TRP A 160 -20.70 -5.99 -11.33
CA TRP A 160 -21.88 -5.30 -10.81
C TRP A 160 -23.06 -5.39 -11.76
N ALA A 161 -22.84 -5.24 -13.07
CA ALA A 161 -23.90 -5.27 -14.07
C ALA A 161 -24.64 -6.61 -14.11
N ILE A 162 -23.96 -7.71 -13.81
CA ILE A 162 -24.54 -9.05 -13.77
C ILE A 162 -24.89 -9.53 -12.35
N MET A 163 -24.68 -8.70 -11.32
CA MET A 163 -24.80 -9.07 -9.91
C MET A 163 -24.10 -10.40 -9.61
N GLU A 164 -22.80 -10.46 -9.93
CA GLU A 164 -22.04 -11.71 -9.94
C GLU A 164 -22.05 -12.43 -8.59
N ILE A 165 -22.42 -13.71 -8.66
CA ILE A 165 -22.44 -14.66 -7.55
C ILE A 165 -21.29 -15.66 -7.75
N SER A 166 -20.87 -16.36 -6.69
CA SER A 166 -19.96 -17.48 -6.81
C SER A 166 -20.44 -18.53 -7.82
N ALA A 167 -19.49 -19.17 -8.49
CA ALA A 167 -19.78 -20.33 -9.34
C ALA A 167 -20.22 -21.55 -8.52
N SER A 168 -19.89 -21.58 -7.22
CA SER A 168 -20.37 -22.59 -6.28
C SER A 168 -21.79 -22.28 -5.84
N GLN A 169 -22.67 -23.29 -5.84
CA GLN A 169 -24.04 -23.19 -5.35
C GLN A 169 -24.13 -22.86 -3.84
N VAL A 170 -23.03 -23.09 -3.10
CA VAL A 170 -22.87 -22.80 -1.66
C VAL A 170 -21.78 -21.75 -1.41
N GLY A 171 -21.47 -20.94 -2.44
CA GLY A 171 -20.45 -19.90 -2.37
C GLY A 171 -21.01 -18.52 -1.97
N LEU A 172 -20.14 -17.50 -1.97
CA LEU A 172 -20.53 -16.14 -1.61
C LEU A 172 -21.44 -15.48 -2.66
N PRO A 173 -22.51 -14.79 -2.22
CA PRO A 173 -23.50 -14.20 -3.12
C PRO A 173 -23.08 -12.87 -3.77
N TYR A 174 -22.04 -12.20 -3.29
CA TYR A 174 -21.74 -10.81 -3.68
C TYR A 174 -20.30 -10.61 -4.16
N ARG A 175 -19.93 -11.29 -5.26
CA ARG A 175 -18.55 -11.32 -5.76
C ARG A 175 -18.08 -9.98 -6.35
N TYR A 176 -19.00 -9.13 -6.77
CA TYR A 176 -18.70 -7.78 -7.24
C TYR A 176 -18.11 -6.88 -6.13
N ILE A 177 -18.38 -7.16 -4.85
CA ILE A 177 -17.84 -6.39 -3.72
C ILE A 177 -16.31 -6.51 -3.70
N ILE A 178 -15.76 -7.72 -3.81
CA ILE A 178 -14.31 -7.89 -3.71
C ILE A 178 -13.57 -7.29 -4.91
N LYS A 179 -14.17 -7.36 -6.11
CA LYS A 179 -13.60 -6.70 -7.30
C LYS A 179 -13.57 -5.18 -7.12
N THR A 180 -14.57 -4.63 -6.45
CA THR A 180 -14.59 -3.19 -6.11
C THR A 180 -13.50 -2.84 -5.10
N ILE A 181 -13.35 -3.64 -4.04
CA ILE A 181 -12.30 -3.43 -3.04
C ILE A 181 -10.91 -3.53 -3.69
N PHE A 182 -10.70 -4.48 -4.60
CA PHE A 182 -9.46 -4.60 -5.36
C PHE A 182 -9.16 -3.32 -6.16
N THR A 183 -10.15 -2.80 -6.90
CA THR A 183 -10.04 -1.55 -7.65
C THR A 183 -9.77 -0.35 -6.74
N LEU A 184 -10.39 -0.28 -5.57
CA LEU A 184 -10.12 0.76 -4.57
C LEU A 184 -8.69 0.65 -4.01
N GLY A 185 -8.18 -0.56 -3.79
CA GLY A 185 -6.79 -0.78 -3.37
C GLY A 185 -5.78 -0.26 -4.41
N LEU A 186 -6.05 -0.47 -5.70
CA LEU A 186 -5.25 0.10 -6.79
C LEU A 186 -5.30 1.63 -6.82
N LEU A 187 -6.47 2.23 -6.53
CA LEU A 187 -6.59 3.68 -6.40
C LEU A 187 -5.72 4.21 -5.24
N VAL A 188 -5.73 3.54 -4.08
CA VAL A 188 -4.86 3.87 -2.94
C VAL A 188 -3.38 3.75 -3.32
N ALA A 189 -3.00 2.73 -4.10
CA ALA A 189 -1.64 2.57 -4.60
C ALA A 189 -1.23 3.69 -5.59
N ILE A 190 -2.12 4.15 -6.46
CA ILE A 190 -1.89 5.31 -7.34
C ILE A 190 -1.66 6.57 -6.50
N LEU A 191 -2.49 6.82 -5.49
CA LEU A 191 -2.33 7.95 -4.57
C LEU A 191 -0.98 7.89 -3.84
N ALA A 192 -0.58 6.72 -3.37
CA ALA A 192 0.75 6.51 -2.78
C ALA A 192 1.88 6.84 -3.76
N GLY A 193 1.78 6.37 -5.02
CA GLY A 193 2.74 6.69 -6.07
C GLY A 193 2.83 8.19 -6.40
N ILE A 194 1.69 8.89 -6.45
CA ILE A 194 1.64 10.34 -6.62
C ILE A 194 2.31 11.05 -5.43
N SER A 195 2.11 10.56 -4.21
CA SER A 195 2.74 11.11 -3.00
C SER A 195 4.27 11.02 -3.08
N VAL A 196 4.80 9.85 -3.45
CA VAL A 196 6.24 9.61 -3.65
C VAL A 196 6.80 10.45 -4.80
N TRP A 197 6.04 10.57 -5.89
CA TRP A 197 6.41 11.42 -7.03
C TRP A 197 6.53 12.89 -6.62
N LEU A 198 5.52 13.43 -5.93
CA LEU A 198 5.51 14.82 -5.44
C LEU A 198 6.64 15.08 -4.45
N GLN A 199 6.90 14.13 -3.54
CA GLN A 199 8.03 14.22 -2.63
C GLN A 199 9.36 14.29 -3.40
N SER A 200 9.56 13.41 -4.38
CA SER A 200 10.80 13.36 -5.17
C SER A 200 11.00 14.64 -5.98
N PHE A 201 9.91 15.20 -6.49
CA PHE A 201 9.89 16.51 -7.12
C PHE A 201 10.29 17.63 -6.15
N LEU A 202 9.68 17.68 -4.96
CA LEU A 202 10.03 18.65 -3.91
C LEU A 202 11.48 18.52 -3.45
N ALA A 203 11.99 17.30 -3.29
CA ALA A 203 13.39 17.05 -2.90
C ALA A 203 14.41 17.58 -3.94
N LEU A 204 14.00 17.77 -5.20
CA LEU A 204 14.85 18.28 -6.28
C LEU A 204 14.67 19.77 -6.56
N PHE A 205 13.47 20.32 -6.33
CA PHE A 205 13.05 21.65 -6.81
C PHE A 205 12.49 22.59 -5.73
N ALA A 206 12.50 22.18 -4.46
CA ALA A 206 12.10 23.06 -3.36
C ALA A 206 13.21 24.07 -3.01
N PRO A 207 12.84 25.26 -2.49
CA PRO A 207 13.79 26.27 -2.02
C PRO A 207 14.71 25.74 -0.93
N GLU A 208 15.93 26.28 -0.87
CA GLU A 208 16.88 25.99 0.19
C GLU A 208 16.27 26.24 1.58
N GLY A 209 16.49 25.30 2.50
CA GLY A 209 15.92 25.35 3.86
C GLY A 209 14.55 24.68 4.02
N THR A 210 13.94 24.20 2.93
CA THR A 210 12.68 23.44 3.02
C THR A 210 12.95 21.99 3.43
N ARG A 211 12.67 21.64 4.69
CA ARG A 211 12.79 20.27 5.21
C ARG A 211 11.42 19.69 5.58
N PHE A 212 11.25 18.41 5.27
CA PHE A 212 10.08 17.62 5.65
C PHE A 212 10.44 16.14 5.69
N GLU A 213 9.58 15.34 6.31
CA GLU A 213 9.76 13.89 6.41
C GLU A 213 9.59 13.23 5.03
N LEU A 214 10.65 12.56 4.59
CA LEU A 214 10.70 11.86 3.31
C LEU A 214 10.26 10.39 3.51
N MET A 215 9.42 9.89 2.62
CA MET A 215 8.96 8.49 2.55
C MET A 215 10.04 7.53 2.02
N THR A 216 10.52 7.75 0.79
CA THR A 216 11.37 6.76 0.08
C THR A 216 12.83 7.19 -0.08
N LEU A 217 13.14 8.39 0.39
CA LEU A 217 14.45 9.01 0.33
C LEU A 217 14.84 9.39 1.75
N GLU A 218 16.14 9.43 2.02
CA GLU A 218 16.69 9.89 3.30
C GLU A 218 17.57 11.10 3.03
N TRP A 219 17.53 12.11 3.90
CA TRP A 219 18.40 13.26 3.74
C TRP A 219 19.87 12.83 3.95
N PRO A 220 20.84 13.46 3.26
CA PRO A 220 22.26 13.08 3.38
C PRO A 220 22.82 13.10 4.81
N GLU A 221 22.23 13.91 5.70
CA GLU A 221 22.62 14.03 7.10
C GLU A 221 22.10 12.85 7.95
N ASP A 222 21.03 12.20 7.50
CA ASP A 222 20.36 11.08 8.15
C ASP A 222 20.72 9.73 7.50
N GLU A 223 21.54 9.72 6.43
CA GLU A 223 21.97 8.50 5.74
C GLU A 223 22.71 7.57 6.71
N GLY A 224 22.12 6.40 6.98
CA GLY A 224 22.66 5.40 7.92
C GLY A 224 22.08 5.44 9.33
N SER A 225 21.21 6.41 9.64
CA SER A 225 20.39 6.43 10.86
C SER A 225 19.20 5.47 10.79
N THR A 226 18.76 5.12 9.58
CA THR A 226 17.65 4.22 9.31
C THR A 226 18.06 3.10 8.35
N ILE A 227 17.55 1.89 8.58
CA ILE A 227 17.67 0.74 7.65
C ILE A 227 16.25 0.28 7.36
N GLU A 228 15.86 0.21 6.09
CA GLU A 228 14.52 -0.24 5.67
C GLU A 228 13.35 0.55 6.31
N GLY A 229 13.51 1.87 6.51
CA GLY A 229 12.45 2.71 7.07
C GLY A 229 12.22 2.55 8.59
N LYS A 230 13.16 1.91 9.30
CA LYS A 230 13.19 1.87 10.77
C LYS A 230 14.45 2.54 11.31
N GLU A 231 14.29 3.28 12.40
CA GLU A 231 15.41 3.88 13.15
C GLU A 231 16.33 2.77 13.65
N ARG A 232 17.63 2.91 13.37
CA ARG A 232 18.64 1.96 13.81
C ARG A 232 18.74 2.07 15.32
N MET A 233 18.41 1.00 16.04
CA MET A 233 18.67 0.96 17.47
C MET A 233 20.18 0.98 17.68
N ASP A 234 20.69 2.00 18.36
CA ASP A 234 22.06 2.02 18.84
C ASP A 234 22.23 0.83 19.81
N VAL A 235 23.11 -0.11 19.45
CA VAL A 235 23.50 -1.26 20.28
C VAL A 235 24.83 -0.95 20.96
#